data_AF-A0A174CFH6-F1
#
_entry.id   AF-A0A174CFH6-F1
#
_cell.length_a   1.000
_cell.length_b   1.000
_cell.length_c   1.000
_cell.angle_alpha   90.00
_cell.angle_beta   90.00
_cell.angle_gamma   90.00
#
_symmetry.space_group_name_H-M   'P 1'
#
loop_
_entity.id
_entity.type
_entity.pdbx_description
1 polymer ?
#
loop_
_entity_poly.entity_id
_entity_poly.type
_entity_poly.pdbx_seq_one_letter_code
_entity_poly.pdbx_strand_id
1 'polypeptide(L)'
;MEELIGWVLLAIFVVAAGRVGYLIYQNNRHPEQAAASAATARRDPHGETGPMIYFANDAHGRTDREYQFNYKWVYDGTLHAYTWRAYILRMPSLCGRPSDGHSTHRWSDANGNHWVCWDSPVTSLTKMQSVSRLWADSVQEYIATGKLFG
;
A
#
# COMPACT_ATOMS: atom_id res chain seq x y z
N MET A 1 10.53 36.62 28.57
CA MET A 1 11.02 35.48 27.76
C MET A 1 10.39 34.16 28.20
N GLU A 2 9.97 34.02 29.45
CA GLU A 2 9.43 32.76 30.01
C GLU A 2 7.99 32.43 29.57
N GLU A 3 7.13 33.45 29.41
CA GLU A 3 5.74 33.28 28.93
C GLU A 3 5.66 32.67 27.53
N LEU A 4 6.54 33.10 26.62
CA LEU A 4 6.53 32.67 25.22
C LEU A 4 6.99 31.21 25.05
N ILE A 5 7.88 30.76 25.94
CA ILE A 5 8.35 29.36 25.98
C ILE A 5 7.22 28.44 26.49
N GLY A 6 6.42 28.89 27.47
CA GLY A 6 5.28 28.14 27.99
C GLY A 6 4.22 27.84 26.91
N TRP A 7 3.87 28.83 26.09
CA TRP A 7 2.90 28.66 25.01
C TRP A 7 3.41 27.74 23.88
N VAL A 8 4.70 27.78 23.57
CA VAL A 8 5.31 26.91 22.56
C VAL A 8 5.33 25.45 23.03
N LEU A 9 5.66 25.20 24.31
CA LEU A 9 5.65 23.85 24.87
C LEU A 9 4.23 23.26 24.94
N LEU A 10 3.23 24.08 25.27
CA LEU A 10 1.82 23.66 25.25
C LEU A 10 1.36 23.26 23.84
N ALA A 11 1.71 24.05 22.82
CA ALA A 11 1.36 23.75 21.43
C ALA A 11 1.99 22.44 20.93
N ILE A 12 3.26 22.18 21.26
CA ILE A 12 3.93 20.92 20.92
C ILE A 12 3.24 19.73 21.59
N PHE A 13 2.83 19.87 22.85
CA PHE A 13 2.18 18.80 23.60
C PHE A 13 0.81 18.43 23.02
N VAL A 14 0.02 19.42 22.59
CA VAL A 14 -1.29 19.21 21.94
C VAL A 14 -1.14 18.50 20.60
N VAL A 15 -0.17 18.90 19.77
CA VAL A 15 0.09 18.24 18.47
C VAL A 15 0.59 16.81 18.66
N ALA A 16 1.47 16.58 19.64
CA ALA A 16 1.97 15.26 19.97
C ALA A 16 0.85 14.32 20.48
N ALA A 17 0.00 14.80 21.39
CA ALA A 17 -1.13 14.04 21.91
C ALA A 17 -2.17 13.71 20.84
N GLY A 18 -2.47 14.66 19.94
CA GLY A 18 -3.35 14.43 18.80
C GLY A 18 -2.82 13.36 17.84
N ARG A 19 -1.52 13.39 17.54
CA ARG A 19 -0.87 12.39 16.69
C ARG A 19 -0.89 11.00 17.33
N VAL A 20 -0.63 10.90 18.63
CA VAL A 20 -0.69 9.63 19.37
C VAL A 20 -2.12 9.07 19.44
N GLY A 21 -3.11 9.91 19.74
CA GLY A 21 -4.51 9.51 19.75
C GLY A 21 -5.02 9.04 18.38
N TYR A 22 -4.62 9.73 17.31
CA TYR A 22 -4.94 9.35 15.94
C TYR A 22 -4.30 8.00 15.55
N LEU A 23 -3.04 7.76 15.94
CA LEU A 23 -2.34 6.50 15.67
C LEU A 23 -2.97 5.32 16.44
N ILE A 24 -3.36 5.51 17.70
CA ILE A 24 -4.05 4.48 18.50
C ILE A 24 -5.43 4.18 17.89
N TYR A 25 -6.15 5.21 17.46
CA TYR A 25 -7.45 5.06 16.80
C TYR A 25 -7.36 4.31 15.46
N GLN A 26 -6.34 4.60 14.64
CA GLN A 26 -6.07 3.85 13.40
C GLN A 26 -5.70 2.39 13.69
N ASN A 27 -4.85 2.15 14.69
CA ASN A 27 -4.41 0.81 15.06
C ASN A 27 -5.56 -0.07 15.55
N ASN A 28 -6.58 0.49 16.20
CA ASN A 28 -7.74 -0.27 16.69
C ASN A 28 -8.79 -0.56 15.61
N ARG A 29 -8.84 0.18 14.50
CA ARG A 29 -9.69 -0.17 13.34
C ARG A 29 -9.09 -1.24 12.44
N HIS A 30 -7.76 -1.30 12.38
CA HIS A 30 -7.04 -2.30 11.60
C HIS A 30 -7.41 -3.76 11.93
N PRO A 31 -7.53 -4.22 13.19
CA PRO A 31 -7.87 -5.60 13.49
C PRO A 31 -9.32 -5.96 13.13
N GLU A 32 -10.28 -5.05 13.31
CA GLU A 32 -11.69 -5.29 12.98
C GLU A 32 -11.90 -5.37 11.45
N GLN A 33 -11.30 -4.43 10.72
CA GLN A 33 -11.32 -4.44 9.25
C GLN A 33 -10.50 -5.62 8.68
N ALA A 34 -9.39 -6.02 9.34
CA ALA A 34 -8.61 -7.19 8.95
C ALA A 34 -9.35 -8.50 9.18
N ALA A 35 -10.07 -8.63 10.30
CA ALA A 35 -10.87 -9.81 10.60
C ALA A 35 -12.08 -9.93 9.65
N ALA A 36 -12.77 -8.82 9.37
CA ALA A 36 -13.87 -8.79 8.40
C ALA A 36 -13.40 -9.10 6.97
N SER A 37 -12.25 -8.55 6.55
CA SER A 37 -11.67 -8.82 5.24
C SER A 37 -11.14 -10.25 5.12
N ALA A 38 -10.56 -10.82 6.19
CA ALA A 38 -10.12 -12.21 6.22
C ALA A 38 -11.29 -13.20 6.21
N ALA A 39 -12.42 -12.85 6.84
CA ALA A 39 -13.65 -13.63 6.80
C ALA A 39 -14.29 -13.61 5.41
N THR A 40 -14.17 -12.50 4.67
CA THR A 40 -14.62 -12.40 3.27
C THR A 40 -13.67 -13.11 2.30
N ALA A 41 -12.34 -13.06 2.53
CA ALA A 41 -11.35 -13.77 1.72
C ALA A 41 -11.47 -15.30 1.78
N ARG A 42 -12.01 -15.85 2.89
CA ARG A 42 -12.32 -17.28 3.02
C ARG A 42 -13.55 -17.72 2.21
N ARG A 43 -14.30 -16.81 1.58
CA ARG A 43 -15.56 -17.11 0.90
C ARG A 43 -15.47 -17.18 -0.63
N ASP A 44 -14.35 -16.82 -1.25
CA ASP A 44 -14.18 -17.01 -2.70
C ASP A 44 -13.53 -18.39 -2.99
N PRO A 45 -14.24 -19.31 -3.69
CA PRO A 45 -13.71 -20.65 -3.97
C PRO A 45 -12.49 -20.63 -4.92
N HIS A 46 -12.18 -19.50 -5.57
CA HIS A 46 -11.04 -19.38 -6.49
C HIS A 46 -9.77 -18.83 -5.85
N GLY A 47 -9.84 -18.37 -4.58
CA GLY A 47 -8.70 -17.75 -3.91
C GLY A 47 -8.26 -16.43 -4.56
N GLU A 48 -9.15 -15.72 -5.26
CA GLU A 48 -8.90 -14.38 -5.78
C GLU A 48 -10.00 -13.39 -5.43
N THR A 49 -9.75 -12.09 -5.60
CA THR A 49 -10.71 -11.03 -5.23
C THR A 49 -11.42 -10.40 -6.41
N GLY A 50 -10.95 -10.64 -7.63
CA GLY A 50 -11.28 -9.80 -8.78
C GLY A 50 -10.67 -8.38 -8.67
N PRO A 51 -11.02 -7.47 -9.60
CA PRO A 51 -10.50 -6.11 -9.63
C PRO A 51 -10.92 -5.30 -8.40
N MET A 52 -9.92 -4.71 -7.75
CA MET A 52 -10.07 -3.85 -6.58
C MET A 52 -9.40 -2.52 -6.87
N ILE A 53 -10.18 -1.44 -6.74
CA ILE A 53 -9.72 -0.08 -7.05
C ILE A 53 -9.14 0.56 -5.78
N TYR A 54 -8.01 1.23 -5.93
CA TYR A 54 -7.41 2.09 -4.92
C TYR A 54 -7.04 3.44 -5.53
N PHE A 55 -7.33 4.53 -4.83
CA PHE A 55 -6.89 5.86 -5.21
C PHE A 55 -5.72 6.26 -4.32
N ALA A 56 -4.53 6.42 -4.91
CA ALA A 56 -3.32 6.76 -4.18
C ALA A 56 -3.39 8.16 -3.56
N ASN A 57 -2.67 8.29 -2.45
CA ASN A 57 -2.37 9.56 -1.85
C ASN A 57 -1.46 10.35 -2.79
N ASP A 58 -1.82 11.60 -3.04
CA ASP A 58 -1.06 12.47 -3.94
C ASP A 58 -0.95 13.86 -3.34
N ALA A 59 0.25 14.18 -2.87
CA ALA A 59 0.58 15.50 -2.35
C ALA A 59 0.83 16.53 -3.45
N HIS A 60 0.95 16.10 -4.71
CA HIS A 60 1.40 16.90 -5.86
C HIS A 60 0.28 17.19 -6.86
N GLY A 61 -0.95 16.75 -6.57
CA GLY A 61 -2.16 17.18 -7.27
C GLY A 61 -2.33 16.60 -8.68
N ARG A 62 -1.82 15.39 -8.97
CA ARG A 62 -2.03 14.76 -10.28
C ARG A 62 -3.46 14.25 -10.42
N THR A 63 -3.92 14.24 -11.67
CA THR A 63 -5.30 13.88 -12.03
C THR A 63 -5.52 12.36 -11.97
N ASP A 64 -4.59 11.59 -12.52
CA ASP A 64 -4.65 10.13 -12.45
C ASP A 64 -3.94 9.60 -11.21
N ARG A 65 -4.73 9.03 -10.30
CA ARG A 65 -4.31 8.44 -9.02
C ARG A 65 -4.91 7.06 -8.81
N GLU A 66 -5.58 6.52 -9.82
CA GLU A 66 -6.29 5.26 -9.69
C GLU A 66 -5.32 4.10 -9.95
N TYR A 67 -5.39 3.07 -9.13
CA TYR A 67 -4.67 1.82 -9.27
C TYR A 67 -5.68 0.69 -9.15
N GLN A 68 -5.55 -0.34 -9.97
CA GLN A 68 -6.41 -1.52 -9.91
C GLN A 68 -5.57 -2.75 -9.65
N PHE A 69 -6.00 -3.54 -8.66
CA PHE A 69 -5.32 -4.77 -8.25
C PHE A 69 -6.27 -5.97 -8.32
N ASN A 70 -5.75 -7.14 -8.65
CA ASN A 70 -6.41 -8.41 -8.34
C ASN A 70 -5.53 -9.18 -7.34
N TYR A 71 -6.08 -9.49 -6.17
CA TYR A 71 -5.37 -10.25 -5.17
C TYR A 71 -5.62 -11.73 -5.40
N LYS A 72 -4.56 -12.52 -5.54
CA LYS A 72 -4.65 -13.97 -5.73
C LYS A 72 -3.83 -14.70 -4.66
N TRP A 73 -4.40 -15.77 -4.13
CA TRP A 73 -3.73 -16.73 -3.25
C TRP A 73 -2.97 -17.73 -4.13
N VAL A 74 -1.65 -17.66 -4.13
CA VAL A 74 -0.80 -18.43 -5.03
C VAL A 74 0.29 -19.16 -4.24
N TYR A 75 0.75 -20.30 -4.78
CA TYR A 75 1.97 -20.93 -4.30
C TYR A 75 3.17 -20.23 -4.96
N ASP A 76 4.04 -19.63 -4.15
CA ASP A 76 5.26 -19.01 -4.62
C ASP A 76 6.42 -19.99 -4.51
N GLY A 77 6.99 -20.37 -5.66
CA GLY A 77 8.06 -21.36 -5.73
C GLY A 77 9.40 -20.87 -5.16
N THR A 78 9.64 -19.55 -5.13
CA THR A 78 10.86 -18.97 -4.56
C THR A 78 10.79 -18.91 -3.04
N LEU A 79 9.60 -18.58 -2.51
CA LEU A 79 9.35 -18.56 -1.06
C LEU A 79 8.98 -19.93 -0.49
N HIS A 80 8.75 -20.93 -1.36
CA HIS A 80 8.24 -22.26 -1.02
C HIS A 80 6.99 -22.24 -0.13
N ALA A 81 6.11 -21.25 -0.32
CA ALA A 81 4.95 -21.01 0.54
C ALA A 81 3.76 -20.48 -0.23
N TYR A 82 2.56 -20.71 0.29
CA TYR A 82 1.37 -19.99 -0.18
C TYR A 82 1.38 -18.55 0.34
N THR A 83 1.12 -17.61 -0.55
CA THR A 83 1.10 -16.18 -0.27
C THR A 83 0.01 -15.49 -1.08
N TRP A 84 -0.54 -14.40 -0.54
CA TRP A 84 -1.28 -13.45 -1.34
C TRP A 84 -0.32 -12.71 -2.26
N ARG A 85 -0.76 -12.42 -3.47
CA ARG A 85 -0.04 -11.64 -4.47
C ARG A 85 -0.98 -10.58 -5.04
N ALA A 86 -0.52 -9.32 -5.11
CA ALA A 86 -1.28 -8.22 -5.68
C ALA A 86 -0.89 -8.01 -7.15
N TYR A 87 -1.66 -8.60 -8.06
CA TYR A 87 -1.49 -8.38 -9.50
C TYR A 87 -1.96 -6.98 -9.85
N ILE A 88 -1.14 -6.24 -10.61
CA ILE A 88 -1.42 -4.88 -11.06
C ILE A 88 -2.18 -4.99 -12.37
N LEU A 89 -3.47 -4.65 -12.35
CA LEU A 89 -4.33 -4.61 -13.54
C LEU A 89 -4.24 -3.25 -14.26
N ARG A 90 -4.09 -2.18 -13.48
CA ARG A 90 -3.97 -0.81 -13.98
C ARG A 90 -3.15 0.03 -12.99
N MET A 91 -2.32 0.91 -13.54
CA MET A 91 -1.65 1.99 -12.79
C MET A 91 -1.55 3.23 -13.68
N PRO A 92 -1.33 4.42 -13.11
CA PRO A 92 -1.09 5.64 -13.89
C PRO A 92 0.16 5.53 -14.75
N SER A 93 0.22 6.33 -15.82
CA SER A 93 1.42 6.46 -16.65
C SER A 93 2.61 6.94 -15.80
N LEU A 94 3.78 6.35 -16.05
CA LEU A 94 5.04 6.77 -15.44
C LEU A 94 5.58 8.09 -15.98
N CYS A 95 4.86 8.76 -16.90
CA CYS A 95 5.20 10.08 -17.44
C CYS A 95 6.63 10.15 -18.03
N GLY A 96 7.05 9.10 -18.73
CA GLY A 96 8.38 9.00 -19.35
C GLY A 96 9.50 8.56 -18.41
N ARG A 97 9.19 8.28 -17.13
CA ARG A 97 10.17 7.76 -16.18
C ARG A 97 10.50 6.28 -16.44
N PRO A 98 11.69 5.82 -15.99
CA PRO A 98 12.07 4.43 -16.04
C PRO A 98 10.98 3.52 -15.45
N SER A 99 10.69 2.46 -16.21
CA SER A 99 9.67 1.48 -15.90
C SER A 99 10.27 0.13 -15.51
N ASP A 100 11.56 0.08 -15.17
CA ASP A 100 12.18 -1.18 -14.76
C ASP A 100 11.62 -1.66 -13.41
N GLY A 101 11.66 -2.98 -13.20
CA GLY A 101 11.11 -3.62 -12.01
C GLY A 101 11.80 -3.20 -10.72
N HIS A 102 13.05 -2.72 -10.80
CA HIS A 102 13.80 -2.24 -9.64
C HIS A 102 13.31 -0.85 -9.21
N SER A 103 13.24 0.10 -10.15
CA SER A 103 12.75 1.46 -9.88
C SER A 103 11.31 1.50 -9.41
N THR A 104 10.48 0.55 -9.86
CA THR A 104 9.04 0.52 -9.56
C THR A 104 8.62 -0.57 -8.59
N HIS A 105 9.55 -1.37 -8.07
CA HIS A 105 9.26 -2.51 -7.18
C HIS A 105 8.10 -3.41 -7.68
N ARG A 106 8.17 -3.78 -8.96
CA ARG A 106 7.21 -4.72 -9.58
C ARG A 106 7.93 -5.90 -10.21
N TRP A 107 7.32 -7.07 -10.07
CA TRP A 107 7.74 -8.27 -10.76
C TRP A 107 6.91 -8.47 -12.02
N SER A 108 7.48 -9.15 -13.02
CA SER A 108 6.78 -9.50 -14.24
C SER A 108 6.95 -10.99 -14.54
N ASP A 109 5.90 -11.68 -14.97
CA ASP A 109 6.05 -12.99 -15.60
C ASP A 109 6.31 -12.88 -17.11
N ALA A 110 6.60 -14.01 -17.73
CA ALA A 110 6.81 -14.11 -19.18
C ALA A 110 5.57 -13.71 -20.01
N ASN A 111 4.38 -13.69 -19.39
CA ASN A 111 3.13 -13.32 -20.03
C ASN A 111 2.84 -11.82 -19.92
N GLY A 112 3.75 -11.05 -19.32
CA GLY A 112 3.59 -9.61 -19.10
C GLY A 112 2.67 -9.25 -17.93
N ASN A 113 2.27 -10.22 -17.10
CA ASN A 113 1.52 -9.89 -15.89
C ASN A 113 2.47 -9.27 -14.86
N HIS A 114 2.05 -8.16 -14.27
CA HIS A 114 2.82 -7.47 -13.24
C HIS A 114 2.20 -7.69 -11.86
N TRP A 115 3.03 -7.81 -10.84
CA TRP A 115 2.59 -7.78 -9.44
C TRP A 115 3.57 -7.02 -8.55
N VAL A 116 3.08 -6.56 -7.42
CA VAL A 116 3.90 -5.84 -6.42
C VAL A 116 4.97 -6.78 -5.85
N CYS A 117 6.24 -6.33 -5.86
CA CYS A 117 7.35 -7.06 -5.24
C CYS A 117 7.31 -6.97 -3.72
N TRP A 118 7.60 -8.08 -3.05
CA TRP A 118 7.75 -8.16 -1.60
C TRP A 118 8.62 -9.39 -1.26
N ASP A 119 9.29 -9.39 -0.11
CA ASP A 119 10.40 -10.30 0.23
C ASP A 119 10.00 -11.47 1.15
N SER A 120 8.76 -11.51 1.64
CA SER A 120 8.31 -12.55 2.59
C SER A 120 6.87 -13.04 2.34
N PRO A 121 6.47 -14.25 2.76
CA PRO A 121 5.10 -14.70 2.54
C PRO A 121 4.07 -13.80 3.25
N VAL A 122 3.05 -13.36 2.51
CA VAL A 122 1.93 -12.57 3.04
C VAL A 122 0.69 -13.44 3.16
N THR A 123 0.40 -13.88 4.38
CA THR A 123 -0.66 -14.88 4.65
C THR A 123 -2.05 -14.28 4.86
N SER A 124 -2.20 -12.96 4.77
CA SER A 124 -3.46 -12.25 4.96
C SER A 124 -3.75 -11.32 3.79
N LEU A 125 -4.98 -11.40 3.26
CA LEU A 125 -5.44 -10.50 2.20
C LEU A 125 -5.30 -9.04 2.63
N THR A 126 -5.66 -8.71 3.86
CA THR A 126 -5.55 -7.34 4.38
C THR A 126 -4.12 -6.85 4.42
N LYS A 127 -3.16 -7.71 4.79
CA LYS A 127 -1.74 -7.35 4.74
C LYS A 127 -1.31 -7.07 3.30
N MET A 128 -1.72 -7.90 2.35
CA MET A 128 -1.38 -7.68 0.93
C MET A 128 -2.03 -6.41 0.38
N GLN A 129 -3.26 -6.10 0.79
CA GLN A 129 -3.91 -4.82 0.47
C GLN A 129 -3.17 -3.62 1.08
N SER A 130 -2.59 -3.75 2.27
CA SER A 130 -1.73 -2.70 2.84
C SER A 130 -0.43 -2.53 2.06
N VAL A 131 0.21 -3.64 1.67
CA VAL A 131 1.42 -3.63 0.83
C VAL A 131 1.16 -2.97 -0.52
N SER A 132 0.06 -3.32 -1.21
CA SER A 132 -0.28 -2.74 -2.51
C SER A 132 -0.64 -1.24 -2.43
N ARG A 133 -1.29 -0.79 -1.35
CA ARG A 133 -1.57 0.63 -1.11
C ARG A 133 -0.28 1.43 -0.89
N LEU A 134 0.62 0.91 -0.04
CA LEU A 134 1.93 1.53 0.20
C LEU A 134 2.74 1.62 -1.10
N TRP A 135 2.71 0.55 -1.90
CA TRP A 135 3.33 0.54 -3.21
C TRP A 135 2.72 1.60 -4.14
N ALA A 136 1.40 1.68 -4.24
CA ALA A 136 0.72 2.67 -5.08
C ALA A 136 1.03 4.11 -4.68
N ASP A 137 1.05 4.41 -3.38
CA ASP A 137 1.45 5.73 -2.87
C ASP A 137 2.91 6.05 -3.22
N SER A 138 3.80 5.07 -3.11
CA SER A 138 5.22 5.22 -3.45
C SER A 138 5.42 5.42 -4.95
N VAL A 139 4.66 4.70 -5.79
CA VAL A 139 4.64 4.93 -7.24
C VAL A 139 4.09 6.32 -7.55
N GLN A 140 3.02 6.75 -6.89
CA GLN A 140 2.44 8.09 -7.11
C GLN A 140 3.46 9.19 -6.82
N GLU A 141 4.20 9.06 -5.71
CA GLU A 141 5.31 9.92 -5.35
C GLU A 141 6.45 9.86 -6.38
N TYR A 142 6.87 8.66 -6.79
CA TYR A 142 7.89 8.49 -7.82
C TYR A 142 7.50 9.17 -9.13
N ILE A 143 6.24 9.08 -9.55
CA ILE A 143 5.82 9.73 -10.78
C ILE A 143 5.87 11.25 -10.62
N ALA A 144 5.45 11.79 -9.47
CA ALA A 144 5.48 13.22 -9.19
C ALA A 144 6.91 13.77 -9.09
N THR A 145 7.77 13.14 -8.29
CA THR A 145 9.07 13.72 -7.89
C THR A 145 10.28 13.00 -8.46
N GLY A 146 10.13 11.74 -8.87
CA GLY A 146 11.24 10.86 -9.25
C GLY A 146 11.92 10.21 -8.06
N LYS A 147 11.41 10.40 -6.84
CA LYS A 147 11.93 9.74 -5.64
C LYS A 147 11.71 8.24 -5.75
N LEU A 148 12.80 7.47 -5.68
CA LEU A 148 12.76 6.01 -5.64
C LEU A 148 12.23 5.52 -4.29
N PHE A 149 11.84 4.24 -4.25
CA PHE A 149 11.44 3.55 -3.03
C PHE A 149 12.63 3.49 -2.06
N GLY A 150 12.42 3.91 -0.81
CA GLY A 150 13.47 4.00 0.22
C GLY A 150 12.96 4.52 1.55
#